data_AF-A0A7J2KAK9-F1
#
_entry.id   AF-A0A7J2KAK9-F1
#
_cell.length_a   1.000
_cell.length_b   1.000
_cell.length_c   1.000
_cell.angle_alpha   90.00
_cell.angle_beta   90.00
_cell.angle_gamma   90.00
#
_symmetry.space_group_name_H-M   'P 1'
#
loop_
_entity.id
_entity.type
_entity.pdbx_description
1 polymer ?
#
loop_
_entity_poly.entity_id
_entity_poly.type
_entity_poly.pdbx_seq_one_letter_code
_entity_poly.pdbx_strand_id
1 'polypeptide(L)'
;MRRGRPSCIENEWRISKIINVLASLQQRKGDILRFSDIHEEFVKAGIVSNIKHRGNTRRILRQLIEKGYLEQVERGKYRLKIMPKPFQVTELIREIREKYGGAMIYEWKVGGHLWTLVEGIIFGLPHNIEENPIYKAVLEFLLIRLANIFHAIVELGITAKISKDIKKAPIPYTAIREFILNSLPHIIGEYSGIDGDGLPARDIAKLYKILIRHIPGEVNGQPILVDVIKEYVDIGEKLLNKSVNISELIDKALIESGEDKEVWRKIRELEKIVLVIYPPRHLIDENEDERELYELLRHSIEEGYSDAMLLAHMRVYDEEVVERVMNYLEPILGKERKNRLMQLYKLRRAGMILDGIIATYFSFKEKKGKVTEINKFADKIEEEVLSELKRELDYVRRYGYTLKDMIKGIWLSDWPHNIVPRFTDFYYVKDFRDIVVFVKESIKETLEAVGVKIPRNFDALVNDSYILMKELDELLQKDNRRVLTALREVLQNER
;
A
#
# COMPACT_ATOMS: atom_id res chain seq x y z
N MET A 1 -35.43 -30.63 -31.91
CA MET A 1 -34.54 -31.59 -31.22
C MET A 1 -33.18 -30.92 -30.99
N ARG A 2 -32.62 -31.12 -29.79
CA ARG A 2 -31.28 -30.73 -29.27
C ARG A 2 -30.95 -29.23 -29.18
N ARG A 3 -31.32 -28.65 -28.02
CA ARG A 3 -30.66 -27.50 -27.41
C ARG A 3 -29.15 -27.77 -27.28
N GLY A 4 -28.31 -26.99 -27.96
CA GLY A 4 -26.87 -26.99 -27.73
C GLY A 4 -26.60 -26.61 -26.27
N ARG A 5 -25.97 -27.52 -25.52
CA ARG A 5 -25.42 -27.22 -24.18
C ARG A 5 -24.28 -26.21 -24.34
N PRO A 6 -24.23 -25.12 -23.57
CA PRO A 6 -22.97 -24.40 -23.39
C PRO A 6 -21.96 -25.36 -22.76
N SER A 7 -20.79 -25.47 -23.39
CA SER A 7 -19.61 -26.16 -22.84
C SER A 7 -19.31 -25.61 -21.43
N CYS A 8 -18.86 -26.52 -20.58
CA CYS A 8 -18.67 -26.30 -19.17
C CYS A 8 -17.36 -25.55 -18.87
N ILE A 9 -17.47 -24.33 -18.33
CA ILE A 9 -16.40 -23.56 -17.66
C ILE A 9 -15.24 -23.11 -18.58
N GLU A 10 -15.57 -22.28 -19.57
CA GLU A 10 -14.58 -21.52 -20.35
C GLU A 10 -14.50 -20.03 -19.95
N ASN A 11 -15.34 -19.55 -19.02
CA ASN A 11 -15.22 -18.17 -18.52
C ASN A 11 -14.20 -18.09 -17.36
N GLU A 12 -13.07 -17.44 -17.59
CA GLU A 12 -12.06 -17.07 -16.57
C GLU A 12 -12.70 -16.40 -15.34
N TRP A 13 -13.71 -15.54 -15.56
CA TRP A 13 -14.52 -14.93 -14.52
C TRP A 13 -15.17 -15.95 -13.56
N ARG A 14 -15.69 -17.06 -14.09
CA ARG A 14 -16.34 -18.10 -13.27
C ARG A 14 -15.32 -18.86 -12.45
N ILE A 15 -14.12 -19.10 -13.01
CA ILE A 15 -13.00 -19.74 -12.31
C ILE A 15 -12.49 -18.83 -11.19
N SER A 16 -12.28 -17.54 -11.46
CA SER A 16 -11.88 -16.55 -10.46
C SER A 16 -12.87 -16.46 -9.29
N LYS A 17 -14.18 -16.37 -9.57
CA LYS A 17 -15.22 -16.41 -8.52
C LYS A 17 -15.13 -17.67 -7.65
N ILE A 18 -14.88 -18.83 -8.27
CA ILE A 18 -14.76 -20.10 -7.55
C ILE A 18 -13.49 -20.12 -6.68
N ILE A 19 -12.37 -19.64 -7.21
CA ILE A 19 -11.09 -19.55 -6.48
C ILE A 19 -11.24 -18.64 -5.26
N ASN A 20 -11.90 -17.48 -5.40
CA ASN A 20 -12.09 -16.54 -4.29
C ASN A 20 -12.95 -17.13 -3.16
N VAL A 21 -14.02 -17.86 -3.51
CA VAL A 21 -14.84 -18.56 -2.51
C VAL A 21 -14.03 -19.63 -1.77
N LEU A 22 -13.17 -20.36 -2.49
CA LEU A 22 -12.28 -21.35 -1.89
C LEU A 22 -11.21 -20.70 -1.01
N ALA A 23 -10.59 -19.59 -1.45
CA ALA A 23 -9.58 -18.86 -0.69
C ALA A 23 -10.15 -18.28 0.63
N SER A 24 -11.34 -17.66 0.57
CA SER A 24 -12.06 -17.18 1.75
C SER A 24 -12.45 -18.32 2.69
N LEU A 25 -12.84 -19.47 2.14
CA LEU A 25 -13.13 -20.64 2.95
C LEU A 25 -11.85 -21.20 3.62
N GLN A 26 -10.71 -21.18 2.91
CA GLN A 26 -9.42 -21.64 3.42
C GLN A 26 -8.94 -20.78 4.59
N GLN A 27 -9.08 -19.45 4.51
CA GLN A 27 -8.78 -18.54 5.62
C GLN A 27 -9.62 -18.85 6.89
N ARG A 28 -10.88 -19.26 6.72
CA ARG A 28 -11.80 -19.53 7.85
C ARG A 28 -11.68 -20.95 8.42
N LYS A 29 -11.23 -21.93 7.62
CA LYS A 29 -11.28 -23.37 7.96
C LYS A 29 -9.92 -24.06 7.94
N GLY A 30 -8.86 -23.34 7.62
CA GLY A 30 -7.50 -23.86 7.48
C GLY A 30 -7.20 -24.41 6.09
N ASP A 31 -5.94 -24.80 5.86
CA ASP A 31 -5.38 -25.13 4.55
C ASP A 31 -5.99 -26.32 3.83
N ILE A 32 -6.78 -27.16 4.52
CA ILE A 32 -7.41 -28.34 3.93
C ILE A 32 -8.93 -28.19 4.02
N LEU A 33 -9.55 -28.03 2.85
CA LEU A 33 -10.97 -27.82 2.68
C LEU A 33 -11.71 -29.14 2.47
N ARG A 34 -12.75 -29.39 3.29
CA ARG A 34 -13.62 -30.57 3.12
C ARG A 34 -14.64 -30.33 2.02
N PHE A 35 -15.00 -31.38 1.29
CA PHE A 35 -16.01 -31.33 0.24
C PHE A 35 -17.36 -30.78 0.73
N SER A 36 -17.78 -31.12 1.96
CA SER A 36 -19.01 -30.61 2.59
C SER A 36 -19.01 -29.09 2.65
N ASP A 37 -17.90 -28.54 3.14
CA ASP A 37 -17.76 -27.12 3.43
C ASP A 37 -17.67 -26.32 2.13
N ILE A 38 -16.91 -26.85 1.16
CA ILE A 38 -16.86 -26.31 -0.21
C ILE A 38 -18.25 -26.31 -0.85
N HIS A 39 -18.99 -27.42 -0.71
CA HIS A 39 -20.30 -27.54 -1.33
C HIS A 39 -21.31 -26.57 -0.74
N GLU A 40 -21.34 -26.41 0.58
CA GLU A 40 -22.18 -25.44 1.26
C GLU A 40 -21.84 -24.00 0.85
N GLU A 41 -20.57 -23.65 0.81
CA GLU A 41 -20.16 -22.30 0.38
C GLU A 41 -20.42 -22.05 -1.10
N PHE A 42 -20.29 -23.06 -1.97
CA PHE A 42 -20.66 -22.92 -3.38
C PHE A 42 -22.17 -22.70 -3.56
N VAL A 43 -23.00 -23.26 -2.68
CA VAL A 43 -24.44 -23.01 -2.68
C VAL A 43 -24.75 -21.60 -2.17
N LYS A 44 -24.14 -21.17 -1.07
CA LYS A 44 -24.28 -19.80 -0.55
C LYS A 44 -23.84 -18.74 -1.57
N ALA A 45 -22.73 -18.98 -2.28
CA ALA A 45 -22.18 -18.07 -3.28
C ALA A 45 -22.91 -18.14 -4.65
N GLY A 46 -23.96 -18.95 -4.77
CA GLY A 46 -24.72 -19.13 -6.02
C GLY A 46 -23.93 -19.77 -7.16
N ILE A 47 -22.79 -20.43 -6.85
CA ILE A 47 -21.99 -21.20 -7.82
C ILE A 47 -22.72 -22.51 -8.17
N VAL A 48 -23.39 -23.09 -7.18
CA VAL A 48 -24.26 -24.26 -7.31
C VAL A 48 -25.66 -23.89 -6.87
N SER A 49 -26.67 -24.26 -7.65
CA SER A 49 -28.05 -23.81 -7.47
C SER A 49 -28.74 -24.34 -6.20
N ASN A 50 -28.31 -25.48 -5.65
CA ASN A 50 -28.95 -26.10 -4.48
C ASN A 50 -28.01 -27.12 -3.81
N ILE A 51 -28.19 -27.33 -2.50
CA ILE A 51 -27.50 -28.33 -1.67
C ILE A 51 -27.70 -29.80 -2.13
N LYS A 52 -28.73 -30.06 -2.94
CA LYS A 52 -28.96 -31.37 -3.56
C LYS A 52 -28.01 -31.63 -4.75
N HIS A 53 -27.38 -30.61 -5.33
CA HIS A 53 -26.57 -30.71 -6.55
C HIS A 53 -25.07 -30.95 -6.30
N ARG A 54 -24.74 -31.94 -5.45
CA ARG A 54 -23.35 -32.32 -5.14
C ARG A 54 -22.51 -32.71 -6.36
N GLY A 55 -23.14 -33.25 -7.40
CA GLY A 55 -22.48 -33.60 -8.67
C GLY A 55 -21.86 -32.39 -9.38
N ASN A 56 -22.47 -31.20 -9.27
CA ASN A 56 -21.95 -29.98 -9.89
C ASN A 56 -20.67 -29.51 -9.21
N THR A 57 -20.62 -29.53 -7.87
CA THR A 57 -19.40 -29.22 -7.12
C THR A 57 -18.28 -30.20 -7.47
N ARG A 58 -18.55 -31.51 -7.58
CA ARG A 58 -17.52 -32.49 -7.99
C ARG A 58 -16.95 -32.20 -9.37
N ARG A 59 -17.79 -31.80 -10.33
CA ARG A 59 -17.34 -31.45 -11.69
C ARG A 59 -16.45 -30.20 -11.67
N ILE A 60 -16.85 -29.18 -10.91
CA ILE A 60 -16.07 -27.94 -10.74
C ILE A 60 -14.70 -28.25 -10.13
N LEU A 61 -14.65 -29.00 -9.03
CA LEU A 61 -13.39 -29.32 -8.34
C LEU A 61 -12.46 -30.15 -9.22
N ARG A 62 -13.00 -31.11 -10.00
CA ARG A 62 -12.20 -31.87 -10.97
C ARG A 62 -11.55 -30.95 -12.01
N GLN A 63 -12.31 -30.01 -12.57
CA GLN A 63 -11.78 -29.06 -13.55
C GLN A 63 -10.72 -28.12 -12.96
N LEU A 64 -10.86 -27.70 -11.70
CA LEU A 64 -9.83 -26.89 -11.02
C LEU A 64 -8.54 -27.69 -10.75
N ILE A 65 -8.65 -29.00 -10.50
CA ILE A 65 -7.51 -29.90 -10.36
C ILE A 65 -6.80 -30.07 -11.71
N GLU A 66 -7.55 -30.34 -12.78
CA GLU A 66 -7.01 -30.47 -14.14
C GLU A 66 -6.28 -29.19 -14.60
N LYS A 67 -6.76 -28.01 -14.16
CA LYS A 67 -6.15 -26.71 -14.46
C LYS A 67 -5.08 -26.27 -13.45
N GLY A 68 -4.74 -27.10 -12.45
CA GLY A 68 -3.67 -26.80 -11.50
C GLY A 68 -3.99 -25.77 -10.41
N TYR A 69 -5.24 -25.30 -10.29
CA TYR A 69 -5.66 -24.36 -9.24
C TYR A 69 -5.89 -25.04 -7.88
N LEU A 70 -6.18 -26.34 -7.88
CA LEU A 70 -6.55 -27.12 -6.71
C LEU A 70 -5.79 -28.45 -6.72
N GLU A 71 -5.47 -28.99 -5.57
CA GLU A 71 -5.02 -30.37 -5.42
C GLU A 71 -5.96 -31.15 -4.50
N GLN A 72 -6.09 -32.44 -4.77
CA GLN A 72 -6.81 -33.34 -3.89
C GLN A 72 -5.81 -34.06 -2.97
N VAL A 73 -5.76 -33.65 -1.71
CA VAL A 73 -4.82 -34.19 -0.72
C VAL A 73 -5.28 -35.57 -0.25
N GLU A 74 -6.58 -35.75 -0.04
CA GLU A 74 -7.20 -37.04 0.31
C GLU A 74 -8.63 -37.14 -0.26
N ARG A 75 -9.29 -38.30 -0.10
CA ARG A 75 -10.67 -38.48 -0.55
C ARG A 75 -11.60 -37.44 0.11
N GLY A 76 -12.14 -36.53 -0.71
CA GLY A 76 -13.05 -35.47 -0.25
C GLY A 76 -12.37 -34.31 0.48
N LYS A 77 -11.03 -34.21 0.44
CA LYS A 77 -10.25 -33.11 1.00
C LYS A 77 -9.42 -32.44 -0.10
N TYR A 78 -9.47 -31.12 -0.15
CA TYR A 78 -8.89 -30.32 -1.23
C TYR A 78 -8.04 -29.19 -0.66
N ARG A 79 -7.00 -28.78 -1.39
CA ARG A 79 -6.17 -27.61 -1.08
C ARG A 79 -6.07 -26.73 -2.31
N LEU A 80 -6.21 -25.42 -2.14
CA LEU A 80 -6.01 -24.46 -3.22
C LEU A 80 -4.51 -24.29 -3.45
N LYS A 81 -4.03 -24.47 -4.69
CA LYS A 81 -2.63 -24.28 -5.07
C LYS A 81 -2.30 -22.82 -5.39
N ILE A 82 -3.31 -22.05 -5.79
CA ILE A 82 -3.19 -20.66 -6.24
C ILE A 82 -4.04 -19.79 -5.32
N MET A 83 -3.52 -19.47 -4.14
CA MET A 83 -3.83 -18.21 -3.45
C MET A 83 -2.71 -17.22 -3.81
N PRO A 84 -2.91 -15.89 -3.73
CA PRO A 84 -1.79 -15.03 -3.38
C PRO A 84 -1.25 -15.62 -2.08
N LYS A 85 -0.13 -16.35 -2.16
CA LYS A 85 0.43 -16.97 -0.97
C LYS A 85 0.65 -15.83 0.02
N PRO A 86 0.21 -15.95 1.29
CA PRO A 86 0.74 -15.06 2.32
C PRO A 86 2.26 -15.12 2.18
N PHE A 87 2.92 -13.96 2.12
CA PHE A 87 4.36 -13.89 1.98
C PHE A 87 5.01 -14.81 3.02
N GLN A 88 5.65 -15.89 2.55
CA GLN A 88 6.29 -16.86 3.42
C GLN A 88 7.78 -16.53 3.46
N VAL A 89 8.22 -15.89 4.54
CA VAL A 89 9.63 -15.56 4.79
C VAL A 89 10.54 -16.77 4.59
N THR A 90 10.05 -17.97 4.92
CA THR A 90 10.76 -19.24 4.72
C THR A 90 11.08 -19.56 3.26
N GLU A 91 10.22 -19.16 2.32
CA GLU A 91 10.43 -19.37 0.89
C GLU A 91 11.56 -18.47 0.37
N LEU A 92 11.60 -17.20 0.81
CA LEU A 92 12.68 -16.25 0.49
C LEU A 92 14.02 -16.66 1.13
N ILE A 93 14.01 -17.06 2.41
CA ILE A 93 15.20 -17.60 3.09
C ILE A 93 15.74 -18.81 2.33
N ARG A 94 14.85 -19.70 1.88
CA ARG A 94 15.23 -20.88 1.09
C ARG A 94 15.83 -20.47 -0.25
N GLU A 95 15.22 -19.53 -0.98
CA GLU A 95 15.73 -19.05 -2.26
C GLU A 95 17.14 -18.47 -2.13
N ILE A 96 17.37 -17.61 -1.12
CA ILE A 96 18.69 -17.03 -0.86
C ILE A 96 19.71 -18.14 -0.57
N ARG A 97 19.34 -19.12 0.27
CA ARG A 97 20.21 -20.26 0.60
C ARG A 97 20.49 -21.16 -0.60
N GLU A 98 19.49 -21.44 -1.43
CA GLU A 98 19.63 -22.29 -2.63
C GLU A 98 20.50 -21.60 -3.68
N LYS A 99 20.33 -20.27 -3.86
CA LYS A 99 21.01 -19.50 -4.91
C LYS A 99 22.42 -19.07 -4.53
N TYR A 100 22.64 -18.70 -3.28
CA TYR A 100 23.90 -18.09 -2.83
C TYR A 100 24.62 -18.89 -1.73
N GLY A 101 24.03 -19.98 -1.24
CA GLY A 101 24.60 -20.77 -0.14
C GLY A 101 24.77 -19.97 1.15
N GLY A 102 25.76 -20.37 1.96
CA GLY A 102 26.13 -19.66 3.19
C GLY A 102 26.90 -18.35 2.97
N ALA A 103 27.38 -18.09 1.74
CA ALA A 103 28.23 -16.94 1.47
C ALA A 103 27.52 -15.58 1.64
N MET A 104 26.19 -15.57 1.47
CA MET A 104 25.30 -14.41 1.64
C MET A 104 24.46 -14.50 2.92
N ILE A 105 25.03 -15.09 3.97
CA ILE A 105 24.42 -15.15 5.30
C ILE A 105 25.41 -14.53 6.27
N TYR A 106 25.04 -13.37 6.80
CA TYR A 106 25.83 -12.70 7.82
C TYR A 106 25.18 -12.95 9.18
N GLU A 107 25.93 -13.57 10.07
CA GLU A 107 25.54 -13.83 11.46
C GLU A 107 26.23 -12.84 12.37
N TRP A 108 25.50 -12.29 13.33
CA TRP A 108 26.05 -11.32 14.26
C TRP A 108 25.55 -11.56 15.68
N LYS A 109 26.34 -11.05 16.63
CA LYS A 109 26.08 -11.16 18.06
C LYS A 109 26.48 -9.85 18.73
N VAL A 110 25.58 -9.32 19.57
CA VAL A 110 25.90 -8.21 20.48
C VAL A 110 25.86 -8.71 21.92
N GLY A 111 26.90 -8.41 22.67
CA GLY A 111 27.08 -8.82 24.07
C GLY A 111 28.55 -8.85 24.47
N GLY A 112 28.81 -9.05 25.76
CA GLY A 112 30.15 -9.25 26.28
C GLY A 112 30.63 -10.69 26.14
N HIS A 113 31.85 -10.96 26.60
CA HIS A 113 32.37 -12.34 26.63
C HIS A 113 31.58 -13.28 27.54
N LEU A 114 30.88 -12.73 28.53
CA LEU A 114 30.15 -13.50 29.56
C LEU A 114 28.62 -13.38 29.43
N TRP A 115 28.12 -12.65 28.45
CA TRP A 115 26.69 -12.40 28.28
C TRP A 115 26.35 -12.09 26.82
N THR A 116 25.14 -12.44 26.39
CA THR A 116 24.65 -12.15 25.04
C THR A 116 23.38 -11.33 25.16
N LEU A 117 23.33 -10.17 24.49
CA LEU A 117 22.11 -9.36 24.38
C LEU A 117 21.18 -9.94 23.32
N VAL A 118 21.71 -10.09 22.10
CA VAL A 118 20.97 -10.52 20.91
C VAL A 118 21.92 -11.26 19.96
N GLU A 119 21.40 -12.29 19.31
CA GLU A 119 22.01 -12.95 18.16
C GLU A 119 21.07 -12.79 16.96
N GLY A 120 21.62 -12.51 15.79
CA GLY A 120 20.82 -12.24 14.60
C GLY A 120 21.47 -12.78 13.33
N ILE A 121 20.63 -12.94 12.31
CA ILE A 121 21.02 -13.44 10.99
C ILE A 121 20.43 -12.50 9.94
N ILE A 122 21.27 -12.03 9.01
CA ILE A 122 20.88 -11.24 7.85
C ILE A 122 21.10 -12.07 6.59
N PHE A 123 20.01 -12.36 5.89
CA PHE A 123 20.02 -13.09 4.62
C PHE A 123 20.21 -12.11 3.45
N GLY A 124 21.07 -12.47 2.50
CA GLY A 124 21.40 -11.64 1.33
C GLY A 124 22.57 -10.69 1.55
N LEU A 125 23.25 -10.76 2.71
CA LEU A 125 24.42 -9.95 3.05
C LEU A 125 25.69 -10.83 3.06
N PRO A 126 26.81 -10.41 2.43
CA PRO A 126 28.03 -11.20 2.43
C PRO A 126 28.53 -11.48 3.86
N HIS A 127 28.84 -12.73 4.17
CA HIS A 127 29.34 -13.13 5.49
C HIS A 127 30.64 -12.40 5.89
N ASN A 128 31.44 -11.98 4.90
CA ASN A 128 32.71 -11.28 5.08
C ASN A 128 32.60 -9.75 4.91
N ILE A 129 31.39 -9.17 4.99
CA ILE A 129 31.17 -7.72 4.81
C ILE A 129 32.01 -6.85 5.76
N GLU A 130 32.36 -7.37 6.94
CA GLU A 130 33.20 -6.71 7.94
C GLU A 130 34.68 -6.59 7.55
N GLU A 131 35.14 -7.31 6.52
CA GLU A 131 36.51 -7.13 5.99
C GLU A 131 36.73 -5.70 5.47
N ASN A 132 35.64 -5.01 5.09
CA ASN A 132 35.67 -3.58 4.85
C ASN A 132 35.53 -2.83 6.18
N PRO A 133 36.56 -2.08 6.62
CA PRO A 133 36.56 -1.43 7.94
C PRO A 133 35.48 -0.35 8.07
N ILE A 134 35.07 0.30 6.98
CA ILE A 134 33.99 1.30 7.00
C ILE A 134 32.65 0.59 7.18
N TYR A 135 32.40 -0.49 6.44
CA TYR A 135 31.16 -1.25 6.57
C TYR A 135 31.06 -1.89 7.94
N LYS A 136 32.16 -2.40 8.48
CA LYS A 136 32.24 -2.90 9.85
C LYS A 136 31.79 -1.84 10.86
N ALA A 137 32.39 -0.65 10.83
CA ALA A 137 32.05 0.42 11.77
C ALA A 137 30.56 0.83 11.67
N VAL A 138 30.03 0.93 10.45
CA VAL A 138 28.62 1.25 10.22
C VAL A 138 27.69 0.13 10.69
N LEU A 139 28.01 -1.13 10.40
CA LEU A 139 27.22 -2.29 10.81
C LEU A 139 27.23 -2.45 12.33
N GLU A 140 28.38 -2.33 12.98
CA GLU A 140 28.48 -2.39 14.45
C GLU A 140 27.50 -1.41 15.09
N PHE A 141 27.45 -0.17 14.60
CA PHE A 141 26.50 0.84 15.07
C PHE A 141 25.04 0.42 14.88
N LEU A 142 24.67 0.04 13.65
CA LEU A 142 23.28 -0.28 13.30
C LEU A 142 22.78 -1.55 14.00
N LEU A 143 23.63 -2.57 14.15
CA LEU A 143 23.28 -3.84 14.75
C LEU A 143 23.12 -3.73 16.27
N ILE A 144 23.97 -2.93 16.93
CA ILE A 144 23.78 -2.59 18.35
C ILE A 144 22.46 -1.84 18.55
N ARG A 145 22.12 -0.89 17.67
CA ARG A 145 20.83 -0.19 17.72
C ARG A 145 19.66 -1.17 17.60
N LEU A 146 19.74 -2.07 16.62
CA LEU A 146 18.73 -3.10 16.40
C LEU A 146 18.61 -4.05 17.61
N ALA A 147 19.72 -4.41 18.26
CA ALA A 147 19.73 -5.23 19.46
C ALA A 147 18.92 -4.59 20.60
N ASN A 148 19.15 -3.29 20.85
CA ASN A 148 18.44 -2.54 21.90
C ASN A 148 16.94 -2.40 21.60
N ILE A 149 16.58 -2.12 20.34
CA ILE A 149 15.18 -2.07 19.90
C ILE A 149 14.51 -3.44 20.08
N PHE A 150 15.16 -4.51 19.65
CA PHE A 150 14.64 -5.86 19.83
C PHE A 150 14.48 -6.21 21.31
N HIS A 151 15.45 -5.88 22.16
CA HIS A 151 15.37 -6.10 23.60
C HIS A 151 14.18 -5.35 24.24
N ALA A 152 13.95 -4.09 23.86
CA ALA A 152 12.77 -3.33 24.29
C ALA A 152 11.44 -3.99 23.86
N ILE A 153 11.36 -4.52 22.64
CA ILE A 153 10.19 -5.26 22.15
C ILE A 153 9.99 -6.56 22.96
N VAL A 154 11.09 -7.25 23.28
CA VAL A 154 11.06 -8.46 24.11
C VAL A 154 10.53 -8.14 25.51
N GLU A 155 10.99 -7.08 26.17
CA GLU A 155 10.47 -6.67 27.48
C GLU A 155 8.97 -6.32 27.45
N LEU A 156 8.51 -5.64 26.40
CA LEU A 156 7.08 -5.38 26.20
C LEU A 156 6.30 -6.69 26.05
N GLY A 157 6.81 -7.63 25.25
CA GLY A 157 6.19 -8.93 25.05
C GLY A 157 6.14 -9.78 26.31
N ILE A 158 7.22 -9.81 27.09
CA ILE A 158 7.27 -10.49 28.39
C ILE A 158 6.23 -9.86 29.34
N THR A 159 6.20 -8.54 29.43
CA THR A 159 5.27 -7.83 30.32
C THR A 159 3.82 -8.07 29.95
N ALA A 160 3.50 -8.08 28.65
CA ALA A 160 2.18 -8.42 28.15
C ALA A 160 1.80 -9.88 28.48
N LYS A 161 2.74 -10.83 28.39
CA LYS A 161 2.51 -12.23 28.75
C LYS A 161 2.32 -12.46 30.26
N ILE A 162 2.98 -11.65 31.10
CA ILE A 162 2.86 -11.73 32.57
C ILE A 162 1.56 -11.08 33.06
N SER A 163 1.11 -10.01 32.40
CA SER A 163 -0.09 -9.28 32.84
C SER A 163 -1.38 -10.03 32.55
N LYS A 164 -2.29 -10.06 33.53
CA LYS A 164 -3.66 -10.57 33.35
C LYS A 164 -4.57 -9.60 32.58
N ASP A 165 -4.22 -8.31 32.59
CA ASP A 165 -4.92 -7.24 31.87
C ASP A 165 -3.87 -6.38 31.16
N ILE A 166 -3.79 -6.50 29.84
CA ILE A 166 -2.80 -5.79 29.01
C ILE A 166 -2.93 -4.27 29.17
N LYS A 167 -4.15 -3.75 29.39
CA LYS A 167 -4.37 -2.30 29.56
C LYS A 167 -3.74 -1.73 30.83
N LYS A 168 -3.48 -2.60 31.82
CA LYS A 168 -2.87 -2.25 33.12
C LYS A 168 -1.47 -2.83 33.27
N ALA A 169 -0.89 -3.36 32.19
CA ALA A 169 0.43 -3.95 32.25
C ALA A 169 1.45 -2.87 32.65
N PRO A 170 2.44 -3.21 33.49
CA PRO A 170 3.52 -2.28 33.81
C PRO A 170 4.26 -1.86 32.55
N ILE A 171 4.85 -0.67 32.59
CA ILE A 171 5.56 -0.10 31.45
C ILE A 171 7.05 -0.42 31.62
N PRO A 172 7.70 -1.17 30.72
CA PRO A 172 9.11 -1.48 30.85
C PRO A 172 9.99 -0.24 30.68
N TYR A 173 10.98 -0.07 31.56
CA TYR A 173 11.94 1.03 31.49
C TYR A 173 12.70 1.05 30.16
N THR A 174 13.19 -0.11 29.70
CA THR A 174 13.95 -0.21 28.44
C THR A 174 13.12 0.23 27.25
N ALA A 175 11.83 -0.13 27.21
CA ALA A 175 10.91 0.31 26.18
C ALA A 175 10.71 1.84 26.15
N ILE A 176 10.56 2.47 27.31
CA ILE A 176 10.42 3.94 27.39
C ILE A 176 11.72 4.65 27.08
N ARG A 177 12.87 4.10 27.52
CA ARG A 177 14.18 4.62 27.15
C ARG A 177 14.33 4.63 25.62
N GLU A 178 14.02 3.53 24.95
CA GLU A 178 14.10 3.45 23.48
C GLU A 178 13.07 4.33 22.78
N PHE A 179 11.87 4.47 23.32
CA PHE A 179 10.86 5.41 22.82
C PHE A 179 11.38 6.86 22.84
N ILE A 180 11.90 7.31 23.98
CA ILE A 180 12.48 8.66 24.12
C ILE A 180 13.63 8.81 23.13
N LEU A 181 14.58 7.85 23.14
CA LEU A 181 15.78 7.88 22.32
C LEU A 181 15.49 7.93 20.81
N ASN A 182 14.41 7.29 20.33
CA ASN A 182 14.02 7.33 18.91
C ASN A 182 13.16 8.54 18.54
N SER A 183 12.58 9.26 19.51
CA SER A 183 11.65 10.37 19.23
C SER A 183 12.31 11.56 18.51
N LEU A 184 13.63 11.75 18.69
CA LEU A 184 14.41 12.81 18.04
C LEU A 184 15.09 12.37 16.73
N PRO A 185 15.75 11.20 16.64
CA PRO A 185 16.24 10.62 15.38
C PRO A 185 15.19 10.54 14.26
N HIS A 186 13.92 10.35 14.63
CA HIS A 186 12.81 10.32 13.67
C HIS A 186 12.50 11.69 13.04
N ILE A 187 13.04 12.78 13.61
CA ILE A 187 12.75 14.17 13.20
C ILE A 187 14.03 14.93 12.81
N ILE A 188 15.21 14.53 13.30
CA ILE A 188 16.54 15.03 12.91
C ILE A 188 17.51 13.84 12.97
N GLY A 189 18.19 13.53 11.87
CA GLY A 189 18.92 12.27 11.61
C GLY A 189 19.74 11.63 12.75
N GLU A 190 19.86 10.31 12.64
CA GLU A 190 20.34 9.33 13.63
C GLU A 190 21.79 9.51 14.11
N TYR A 191 22.02 9.80 15.41
CA TYR A 191 23.20 9.33 16.17
C TYR A 191 22.96 9.40 17.69
N SER A 192 22.60 8.29 18.36
CA SER A 192 22.69 8.20 19.84
C SER A 192 22.73 6.75 20.38
N GLY A 193 23.84 6.41 21.08
CA GLY A 193 23.94 5.44 22.19
C GLY A 193 24.35 4.00 21.83
N ILE A 194 25.62 3.61 22.06
CA ILE A 194 26.22 2.36 21.55
C ILE A 194 26.55 1.32 22.65
N ASP A 195 26.77 1.65 23.93
CA ASP A 195 27.51 0.68 24.77
C ASP A 195 27.13 0.62 26.25
N GLY A 196 25.92 1.08 26.61
CA GLY A 196 25.44 1.01 28.00
C GLY A 196 26.14 2.01 28.95
N ASP A 197 27.08 2.78 28.42
CA ASP A 197 27.60 4.06 28.89
C ASP A 197 26.69 5.25 28.51
N GLY A 198 25.62 4.97 27.75
CA GLY A 198 24.66 5.97 27.30
C GLY A 198 24.00 6.68 28.48
N LEU A 199 23.73 7.98 28.29
CA LEU A 199 23.00 8.79 29.26
C LEU A 199 21.75 8.04 29.76
N PRO A 200 21.51 7.97 31.08
CA PRO A 200 20.26 7.44 31.62
C PRO A 200 19.04 8.07 30.95
N ALA A 201 17.90 7.39 30.87
CA ALA A 201 16.70 7.90 30.19
C ALA A 201 16.28 9.30 30.69
N ARG A 202 16.52 9.58 31.98
CA ARG A 202 16.30 10.90 32.58
C ARG A 202 17.24 11.98 32.03
N ASP A 203 18.49 11.64 31.78
CA ASP A 203 19.47 12.59 31.28
C ASP A 203 19.37 12.76 29.76
N ILE A 204 18.93 11.73 29.02
CA ILE A 204 18.49 11.86 27.62
C ILE A 204 17.30 12.83 27.54
N ALA A 205 16.27 12.66 28.38
CA ALA A 205 15.11 13.56 28.39
C ALA A 205 15.50 15.01 28.72
N LYS A 206 16.43 15.23 29.66
CA LYS A 206 16.97 16.56 29.97
C LYS A 206 17.76 17.15 28.81
N LEU A 207 18.65 16.38 28.19
CA LEU A 207 19.42 16.79 27.02
C LEU A 207 18.48 17.21 25.89
N TYR A 208 17.43 16.43 25.65
CA TYR A 208 16.43 16.72 24.63
C TYR A 208 15.64 18.00 24.90
N LYS A 209 15.27 18.28 26.14
CA LYS A 209 14.68 19.57 26.52
C LYS A 209 15.61 20.76 26.25
N ILE A 210 16.93 20.57 26.35
CA ILE A 210 17.92 21.60 26.00
C ILE A 210 18.01 21.73 24.48
N LEU A 211 18.13 20.63 23.75
CA LEU A 211 18.26 20.63 22.29
C LEU A 211 17.02 21.22 21.60
N ILE A 212 15.80 20.85 22.02
CA ILE A 212 14.53 21.39 21.47
C ILE A 212 14.48 22.91 21.50
N ARG A 213 15.06 23.56 22.52
CA ARG A 213 15.11 25.03 22.61
C ARG A 213 15.98 25.68 21.53
N HIS A 214 16.87 24.91 20.92
CA HIS A 214 17.87 25.37 19.95
C HIS A 214 17.65 24.78 18.55
N ILE A 215 16.66 23.89 18.38
CA ILE A 215 16.30 23.33 17.07
C ILE A 215 15.68 24.45 16.22
N PRO A 216 16.18 24.70 15.00
CA PRO A 216 15.58 25.68 14.11
C PRO A 216 14.19 25.21 13.66
N GLY A 217 13.26 26.14 13.41
CA GLY A 217 11.91 25.80 12.92
C GLY A 217 11.92 25.21 11.51
N GLU A 218 13.02 25.32 10.77
CA GLU A 218 13.21 24.79 9.43
C GLU A 218 14.69 24.48 9.14
N VAL A 219 14.94 23.50 8.26
CA VAL A 219 16.27 23.20 7.68
C VAL A 219 16.08 22.93 6.20
N ASN A 220 16.84 23.62 5.33
CA ASN A 220 16.77 23.47 3.87
C ASN A 220 15.34 23.60 3.29
N GLY A 221 14.51 24.49 3.87
CA GLY A 221 13.12 24.71 3.46
C GLY A 221 12.14 23.62 3.89
N GLN A 222 12.58 22.66 4.70
CA GLN A 222 11.71 21.67 5.33
C GLN A 222 11.39 22.10 6.76
N PRO A 223 10.10 22.25 7.13
CA PRO A 223 9.72 22.62 8.48
C PRO A 223 10.04 21.47 9.45
N ILE A 224 10.63 21.81 10.59
CA ILE A 224 10.82 20.87 11.70
C ILE A 224 9.63 21.01 12.64
N LEU A 225 8.96 19.89 12.94
CA LEU A 225 7.80 19.84 13.83
C LEU A 225 8.22 19.90 15.31
N VAL A 226 8.88 20.98 15.72
CA VAL A 226 9.48 21.15 17.06
C VAL A 226 8.46 20.94 18.18
N ASP A 227 7.22 21.40 17.99
CA ASP A 227 6.13 21.21 18.96
C ASP A 227 5.78 19.72 19.16
N VAL A 228 5.83 18.92 18.09
CA VAL A 228 5.59 17.48 18.14
C VAL A 228 6.74 16.77 18.88
N ILE A 229 7.99 17.15 18.61
CA ILE A 229 9.16 16.63 19.34
C ILE A 229 9.00 16.88 20.85
N LYS A 230 8.60 18.10 21.21
CA LYS A 230 8.40 18.51 22.59
C LYS A 230 7.31 17.67 23.27
N GLU A 231 6.20 17.42 22.59
CA GLU A 231 5.13 16.57 23.09
C GLU A 231 5.61 15.13 23.32
N TYR A 232 6.37 14.55 22.40
CA TYR A 232 6.94 13.21 22.58
C TYR A 232 7.89 13.13 23.78
N VAL A 233 8.76 14.12 23.98
CA VAL A 233 9.67 14.17 25.14
C VAL A 233 8.90 14.34 26.45
N ASP A 234 7.89 15.19 26.48
CA ASP A 234 7.05 15.40 27.68
C ASP A 234 6.23 14.14 28.02
N ILE A 235 5.70 13.43 27.02
CA ILE A 235 5.04 12.13 27.20
C ILE A 235 6.04 11.11 27.72
N GLY A 236 7.22 11.01 27.09
CA GLY A 236 8.27 10.09 27.48
C GLY A 236 8.69 10.26 28.95
N GLU A 237 8.87 11.49 29.42
CA GLU A 237 9.21 11.78 30.82
C GLU A 237 8.09 11.36 31.79
N LYS A 238 6.82 11.61 31.44
CA LYS A 238 5.66 11.16 32.24
C LYS A 238 5.61 9.63 32.34
N LEU A 239 5.89 8.93 31.24
CA LEU A 239 5.91 7.47 31.19
C LEU A 239 7.12 6.91 31.96
N LEU A 240 8.27 7.58 31.89
CA LEU A 240 9.49 7.18 32.58
C LEU A 240 9.30 7.13 34.10
N ASN A 241 8.57 8.10 34.66
CA ASN A 241 8.23 8.12 36.09
C ASN A 241 7.31 6.97 36.55
N LYS A 242 6.63 6.31 35.60
CA LYS A 242 5.74 5.16 35.84
C LYS A 242 6.35 3.84 35.37
N SER A 243 7.56 3.88 34.82
CA SER A 243 8.23 2.70 34.28
C SER A 243 8.84 1.84 35.37
N VAL A 244 8.97 0.55 35.10
CA VAL A 244 9.56 -0.44 36.01
C VAL A 244 10.66 -1.22 35.32
N ASN A 245 11.66 -1.65 36.09
CA ASN A 245 12.70 -2.56 35.60
C ASN A 245 12.16 -4.00 35.62
N ILE A 246 11.81 -4.53 34.44
CA ILE A 246 11.23 -5.87 34.31
C ILE A 246 12.26 -6.95 34.65
N SER A 247 13.53 -6.75 34.27
CA SER A 247 14.62 -7.68 34.57
C SER A 247 14.83 -7.83 36.08
N GLU A 248 14.82 -6.73 36.84
CA GLU A 248 14.88 -6.80 38.32
C GLU A 248 13.69 -7.53 38.94
N LEU A 249 12.48 -7.37 38.39
CA LEU A 249 11.30 -8.08 38.88
C LEU A 249 11.41 -9.58 38.63
N ILE A 250 11.96 -9.97 37.48
CA ILE A 250 12.21 -11.38 37.13
C ILE A 250 13.33 -11.95 38.02
N ASP A 251 14.45 -11.23 38.17
CA ASP A 251 15.57 -11.65 39.01
C ASP A 251 15.14 -11.84 40.46
N LYS A 252 14.34 -10.92 41.00
CA LYS A 252 13.81 -11.03 42.35
C LYS A 252 12.90 -12.26 42.49
N ALA A 253 12.01 -12.49 41.52
CA ALA A 253 11.15 -13.68 41.52
C ALA A 253 11.97 -14.98 41.43
N LEU A 254 13.06 -14.99 40.66
CA LEU A 254 14.00 -16.11 40.56
C LEU A 254 14.70 -16.38 41.88
N ILE A 255 15.28 -15.34 42.51
CA ILE A 255 15.96 -15.43 43.80
C ILE A 255 15.00 -15.94 44.89
N GLU A 256 13.79 -15.39 44.95
CA GLU A 256 12.76 -15.80 45.91
C GLU A 256 12.27 -17.25 45.67
N SER A 257 12.32 -17.73 44.42
CA SER A 257 11.93 -19.11 44.06
C SER A 257 13.04 -20.16 44.24
N GLY A 258 14.29 -19.75 44.46
CA GLY A 258 15.44 -20.66 44.54
C GLY A 258 15.73 -21.40 43.23
N GLU A 259 16.01 -22.71 43.31
CA GLU A 259 16.29 -23.59 42.15
C GLU A 259 15.03 -24.27 41.56
N ASP A 260 13.83 -23.70 41.76
CA ASP A 260 12.60 -24.30 41.22
C ASP A 260 12.61 -24.31 39.68
N LYS A 261 12.91 -25.48 39.12
CA LYS A 261 12.98 -25.73 37.67
C LYS A 261 11.71 -25.31 36.93
N GLU A 262 10.55 -25.34 37.57
CA GLU A 262 9.28 -24.97 36.95
C GLU A 262 9.15 -23.45 36.75
N VAL A 263 9.64 -22.66 37.71
CA VAL A 263 9.69 -21.20 37.62
C VAL A 263 10.69 -20.78 36.55
N TRP A 264 11.87 -21.38 36.54
CA TRP A 264 12.88 -21.18 35.50
C TRP A 264 12.36 -21.52 34.09
N ARG A 265 11.61 -22.61 33.95
CA ARG A 265 11.01 -23.00 32.66
C ARG A 265 10.00 -21.98 32.17
N LYS A 266 9.11 -21.50 33.04
CA LYS A 266 8.10 -20.49 32.70
C LYS A 266 8.74 -19.17 32.26
N ILE A 267 9.79 -18.73 32.95
CA ILE A 267 10.51 -17.51 32.58
C ILE A 267 11.16 -17.64 31.20
N ARG A 268 11.85 -18.75 30.93
CA ARG A 268 12.42 -19.03 29.60
C ARG A 268 11.38 -19.10 28.49
N GLU A 269 10.14 -19.49 28.79
CA GLU A 269 9.05 -19.45 27.80
C GLU A 269 8.55 -18.02 27.52
N LEU A 270 8.61 -17.12 28.50
CA LEU A 270 8.25 -15.71 28.31
C LEU A 270 9.23 -15.03 27.34
N GLU A 271 10.51 -15.35 27.45
CA GLU A 271 11.61 -14.80 26.62
C GLU A 271 11.59 -15.31 25.17
N LYS A 272 10.84 -16.38 24.86
CA LYS A 272 10.68 -16.87 23.48
C LYS A 272 9.87 -15.88 22.64
N ILE A 273 10.58 -14.98 21.99
CA ILE A 273 10.06 -13.97 21.07
C ILE A 273 11.03 -13.90 19.89
N VAL A 274 10.50 -13.90 18.66
CA VAL A 274 11.29 -13.80 17.43
C VAL A 274 10.78 -12.60 16.64
N LEU A 275 11.68 -11.69 16.28
CA LEU A 275 11.40 -10.57 15.38
C LEU A 275 11.83 -10.95 13.96
N VAL A 276 10.90 -10.80 13.01
CA VAL A 276 11.16 -11.02 11.59
C VAL A 276 10.87 -9.73 10.85
N ILE A 277 11.91 -9.11 10.29
CA ILE A 277 11.81 -7.90 9.47
C ILE A 277 12.00 -8.33 8.01
N TYR A 278 11.06 -7.96 7.15
CA TYR A 278 11.10 -8.28 5.71
C TYR A 278 11.28 -6.99 4.90
N PRO A 279 11.92 -7.07 3.71
CA PRO A 279 12.04 -5.92 2.82
C PRO A 279 10.65 -5.36 2.46
N PRO A 280 10.55 -4.06 2.12
CA PRO A 280 9.36 -3.51 1.48
C PRO A 280 8.88 -4.38 0.32
N ARG A 281 7.56 -4.54 0.17
CA ARG A 281 6.98 -5.53 -0.73
C ARG A 281 7.31 -5.29 -2.21
N HIS A 282 7.47 -4.03 -2.65
CA HIS A 282 7.98 -3.70 -3.99
C HIS A 282 9.30 -4.38 -4.37
N LEU A 283 10.15 -4.73 -3.39
CA LEU A 283 11.42 -5.40 -3.65
C LEU A 283 11.28 -6.92 -3.83
N ILE A 284 10.09 -7.49 -3.60
CA ILE A 284 9.87 -8.93 -3.50
C ILE A 284 8.64 -9.42 -4.30
N ASP A 285 7.65 -8.56 -4.55
CA ASP A 285 6.37 -8.93 -5.18
C ASP A 285 6.12 -8.12 -6.46
N GLU A 286 6.20 -8.78 -7.62
CA GLU A 286 5.90 -8.17 -8.93
C GLU A 286 4.42 -7.74 -9.08
N ASN A 287 3.52 -8.18 -8.18
CA ASN A 287 2.10 -7.84 -8.20
C ASN A 287 1.68 -6.93 -7.04
N GLU A 288 2.61 -6.16 -6.47
CA GLU A 288 2.32 -5.26 -5.34
C GLU A 288 1.19 -4.27 -5.68
N ASP A 289 1.27 -3.61 -6.84
CA ASP A 289 0.27 -2.65 -7.32
C ASP A 289 -1.15 -3.22 -7.33
N GLU A 290 -1.30 -4.46 -7.82
CA GLU A 290 -2.57 -5.16 -7.89
C GLU A 290 -3.13 -5.46 -6.49
N ARG A 291 -2.27 -5.87 -5.56
CA ARG A 291 -2.68 -6.21 -4.19
C ARG A 291 -2.97 -4.97 -3.37
N GLU A 292 -2.13 -3.95 -3.45
CA GLU A 292 -2.33 -2.67 -2.79
C GLU A 292 -3.67 -2.06 -3.22
N LEU A 293 -3.89 -1.98 -4.53
CA LEU A 293 -5.15 -1.47 -5.06
C LEU A 293 -6.33 -2.32 -4.61
N TYR A 294 -6.21 -3.66 -4.61
CA TYR A 294 -7.27 -4.55 -4.13
C TYR A 294 -7.63 -4.29 -2.66
N GLU A 295 -6.66 -4.24 -1.75
CA GLU A 295 -6.94 -4.03 -0.32
C GLU A 295 -7.48 -2.62 -0.07
N LEU A 296 -6.92 -1.60 -0.74
CA LEU A 296 -7.36 -0.22 -0.62
C LEU A 296 -8.82 -0.04 -1.06
N LEU A 297 -9.17 -0.57 -2.23
CA LEU A 297 -10.55 -0.51 -2.74
C LEU A 297 -11.48 -1.39 -1.93
N ARG A 298 -11.06 -2.60 -1.52
CA ARG A 298 -11.87 -3.48 -0.69
C ARG A 298 -12.24 -2.80 0.62
N HIS A 299 -11.26 -2.25 1.33
CA HIS A 299 -11.51 -1.51 2.56
C HIS A 299 -12.47 -0.34 2.31
N SER A 300 -12.25 0.41 1.23
CA SER A 300 -13.11 1.53 0.86
C SER A 300 -14.57 1.13 0.58
N ILE A 301 -14.77 -0.06 0.01
CA ILE A 301 -16.11 -0.63 -0.24
C ILE A 301 -16.75 -1.05 1.07
N GLU A 302 -16.00 -1.71 1.95
CA GLU A 302 -16.47 -2.17 3.27
C GLU A 302 -16.89 -0.99 4.17
N GLU A 303 -16.16 0.14 4.13
CA GLU A 303 -16.50 1.40 4.82
C GLU A 303 -17.64 2.19 4.16
N GLY A 304 -18.11 1.73 2.99
CA GLY A 304 -19.21 2.34 2.26
C GLY A 304 -18.88 3.69 1.66
N TYR A 305 -17.65 3.89 1.16
CA TYR A 305 -17.29 5.08 0.38
C TYR A 305 -17.89 5.07 -1.02
N SER A 306 -18.00 6.26 -1.61
CA SER A 306 -18.62 6.48 -2.92
C SER A 306 -17.72 6.05 -4.07
N ASP A 307 -18.28 6.05 -5.28
CA ASP A 307 -17.54 5.79 -6.51
C ASP A 307 -16.43 6.82 -6.75
N ALA A 308 -16.56 8.03 -6.19
CA ALA A 308 -15.55 9.05 -6.32
C ALA A 308 -14.26 8.68 -5.55
N MET A 309 -14.38 8.22 -4.29
CA MET A 309 -13.22 7.77 -3.53
C MET A 309 -12.52 6.58 -4.21
N LEU A 310 -13.29 5.61 -4.69
CA LEU A 310 -12.75 4.46 -5.41
C LEU A 310 -12.01 4.89 -6.69
N LEU A 311 -12.61 5.80 -7.48
CA LEU A 311 -11.97 6.35 -8.68
C LEU A 311 -10.69 7.13 -8.37
N ALA A 312 -10.68 7.89 -7.28
CA ALA A 312 -9.51 8.60 -6.80
C ALA A 312 -8.36 7.64 -6.46
N HIS A 313 -8.64 6.48 -5.85
CA HIS A 313 -7.62 5.48 -5.53
C HIS A 313 -7.07 4.75 -6.76
N MET A 314 -7.93 4.41 -7.74
CA MET A 314 -7.50 3.71 -8.96
C MET A 314 -6.60 4.53 -9.88
N ARG A 315 -6.51 5.86 -9.68
CA ARG A 315 -6.03 6.81 -10.68
C ARG A 315 -4.57 6.65 -11.12
N VAL A 316 -3.73 6.11 -10.25
CA VAL A 316 -2.28 5.98 -10.44
C VAL A 316 -1.89 4.63 -11.05
N TYR A 317 -2.81 3.67 -11.06
CA TYR A 317 -2.55 2.31 -11.51
C TYR A 317 -2.82 2.14 -13.00
N ASP A 318 -2.22 1.13 -13.62
CA ASP A 318 -2.46 0.81 -15.02
C ASP A 318 -3.85 0.19 -15.27
N GLU A 319 -4.39 0.38 -16.48
CA GLU A 319 -5.73 -0.10 -16.83
C GLU A 319 -5.88 -1.62 -16.66
N GLU A 320 -4.85 -2.40 -16.99
CA GLU A 320 -4.89 -3.86 -16.83
C GLU A 320 -4.96 -4.28 -15.36
N VAL A 321 -4.19 -3.61 -14.50
CA VAL A 321 -4.21 -3.83 -13.04
C VAL A 321 -5.58 -3.47 -12.49
N VAL A 322 -6.10 -2.30 -12.85
CA VAL A 322 -7.44 -1.84 -12.43
C VAL A 322 -8.52 -2.81 -12.91
N GLU A 323 -8.46 -3.29 -14.15
CA GLU A 323 -9.44 -4.24 -14.67
C GLU A 323 -9.42 -5.57 -13.89
N ARG A 324 -8.22 -6.11 -13.61
CA ARG A 324 -8.08 -7.33 -12.79
C ARG A 324 -8.62 -7.13 -11.38
N VAL A 325 -8.25 -6.03 -10.71
CA VAL A 325 -8.75 -5.72 -9.36
C VAL A 325 -10.26 -5.52 -9.35
N MET A 326 -10.83 -4.81 -10.31
CA MET A 326 -12.27 -4.61 -10.42
C MET A 326 -13.02 -5.92 -10.70
N ASN A 327 -12.39 -6.87 -11.41
CA ASN A 327 -12.93 -8.24 -11.54
C ASN A 327 -12.94 -8.97 -10.19
N TYR A 328 -11.92 -8.81 -9.35
CA TYR A 328 -11.87 -9.41 -8.01
C TYR A 328 -12.93 -8.81 -7.07
N LEU A 329 -13.18 -7.51 -7.16
CA LEU A 329 -14.12 -6.78 -6.30
C LEU A 329 -15.58 -6.87 -6.77
N GLU A 330 -15.86 -7.34 -7.99
CA GLU A 330 -17.22 -7.49 -8.52
C GLU A 330 -18.21 -8.19 -7.56
N PRO A 331 -17.85 -9.27 -6.83
CA PRO A 331 -18.77 -9.94 -5.91
C PRO A 331 -19.26 -9.08 -4.75
N ILE A 332 -18.43 -8.14 -4.26
CA ILE A 332 -18.77 -7.25 -3.15
C ILE A 332 -19.33 -5.90 -3.63
N LEU A 333 -18.87 -5.43 -4.80
CA LEU A 333 -19.23 -4.14 -5.37
C LEU A 333 -20.52 -4.21 -6.20
N GLY A 334 -20.83 -5.37 -6.78
CA GLY A 334 -21.93 -5.58 -7.70
C GLY A 334 -21.57 -5.22 -9.14
N LYS A 335 -22.11 -5.98 -10.10
CA LYS A 335 -21.77 -5.85 -11.53
C LYS A 335 -22.07 -4.47 -12.10
N GLU A 336 -23.19 -3.87 -11.71
CA GLU A 336 -23.60 -2.55 -12.21
C GLU A 336 -22.63 -1.45 -11.76
N ARG A 337 -22.32 -1.41 -10.46
CA ARG A 337 -21.37 -0.45 -9.88
C ARG A 337 -19.97 -0.64 -10.46
N LYS A 338 -19.56 -1.90 -10.71
CA LYS A 338 -18.24 -2.23 -11.30
C LYS A 338 -18.13 -1.67 -12.71
N ASN A 339 -19.15 -1.90 -13.52
CA ASN A 339 -19.20 -1.40 -14.89
C ASN A 339 -19.18 0.13 -14.92
N ARG A 340 -19.93 0.79 -14.02
CA ARG A 340 -19.91 2.24 -13.88
C ARG A 340 -18.53 2.77 -13.51
N LEU A 341 -17.87 2.17 -12.52
CA LEU A 341 -16.51 2.57 -12.11
C LEU A 341 -15.48 2.36 -13.22
N MET A 342 -15.53 1.23 -13.93
CA MET A 342 -14.66 0.99 -15.09
C MET A 342 -14.92 2.00 -16.21
N GLN A 343 -16.17 2.37 -16.46
CA GLN A 343 -16.51 3.41 -17.43
C GLN A 343 -15.93 4.77 -17.02
N LEU A 344 -16.08 5.17 -15.75
CA LEU A 344 -15.50 6.42 -15.25
C LEU A 344 -13.97 6.42 -15.32
N TYR A 345 -13.33 5.29 -14.99
CA TYR A 345 -11.89 5.13 -15.07
C TYR A 345 -11.37 5.25 -16.51
N LYS A 346 -12.00 4.55 -17.47
CA LYS A 346 -11.66 4.66 -18.90
C LYS A 346 -11.94 6.07 -19.43
N LEU A 347 -13.03 6.69 -18.99
CA LEU A 347 -13.36 8.06 -19.37
C LEU A 347 -12.27 9.04 -18.92
N ARG A 348 -11.79 8.92 -17.67
CA ARG A 348 -10.64 9.69 -17.18
C ARG A 348 -9.39 9.47 -18.02
N ARG A 349 -9.01 8.21 -18.30
CA ARG A 349 -7.82 7.89 -19.13
C ARG A 349 -7.93 8.51 -20.53
N ALA A 350 -9.11 8.46 -21.13
CA ALA A 350 -9.37 9.12 -22.41
C ALA A 350 -9.20 10.65 -22.33
N GLY A 351 -9.68 11.26 -21.24
CA GLY A 351 -9.52 12.69 -20.97
C GLY A 351 -8.05 13.11 -20.84
N MET A 352 -7.25 12.34 -20.09
CA MET A 352 -5.80 12.59 -19.92
C MET A 352 -5.06 12.64 -21.26
N ILE A 353 -5.45 11.80 -22.22
CA ILE A 353 -4.84 11.76 -23.55
C ILE A 353 -5.14 13.06 -24.31
N LEU A 354 -6.41 13.47 -24.35
CA LEU A 354 -6.78 14.73 -25.01
C LEU A 354 -6.16 15.95 -24.34
N ASP A 355 -6.10 15.97 -23.01
CA ASP A 355 -5.41 16.99 -22.23
C ASP A 355 -3.94 17.10 -22.65
N GLY A 356 -3.22 15.97 -22.72
CA GLY A 356 -1.82 15.94 -23.16
C GLY A 356 -1.61 16.44 -24.59
N ILE A 357 -2.53 16.12 -25.50
CA ILE A 357 -2.50 16.60 -26.90
C ILE A 357 -2.72 18.12 -26.95
N ILE A 358 -3.69 18.66 -26.21
CA ILE A 358 -3.95 20.10 -26.12
C ILE A 358 -2.74 20.81 -25.50
N ALA A 359 -2.22 20.30 -24.38
CA ALA A 359 -1.05 20.87 -23.72
C ALA A 359 0.17 20.91 -24.65
N THR A 360 0.38 19.86 -25.45
CA THR A 360 1.48 19.79 -26.42
C THR A 360 1.28 20.77 -27.58
N TYR A 361 0.06 20.88 -28.11
CA TYR A 361 -0.27 21.85 -29.16
C TYR A 361 -0.08 23.29 -28.70
N PHE A 362 -0.57 23.64 -27.51
CA PHE A 362 -0.43 24.98 -26.94
C PHE A 362 1.04 25.30 -26.62
N SER A 363 1.79 24.32 -26.10
CA SER A 363 3.25 24.48 -25.88
C SER A 363 4.00 24.76 -27.18
N PHE A 364 3.65 24.04 -28.25
CA PHE A 364 4.20 24.30 -29.58
C PHE A 364 3.86 25.71 -30.06
N LYS A 365 2.58 26.13 -29.97
CA LYS A 365 2.13 27.46 -30.39
C LYS A 365 2.86 28.59 -29.66
N GLU A 366 3.10 28.45 -28.36
CA GLU A 366 3.79 29.46 -27.54
C GLU A 366 5.30 29.54 -27.84
N LYS A 367 5.92 28.40 -28.16
CA LYS A 367 7.37 28.26 -28.41
C LYS A 367 7.77 28.36 -29.88
N LYS A 368 6.80 28.36 -30.80
CA LYS A 368 7.02 28.51 -32.25
C LYS A 368 7.82 29.79 -32.51
N GLY A 369 8.99 29.66 -33.13
CA GLY A 369 9.88 30.79 -33.44
C GLY A 369 10.74 31.32 -32.28
N LYS A 370 10.70 30.69 -31.09
CA LYS A 370 11.57 31.05 -29.95
C LYS A 370 12.72 30.05 -29.81
N VAL A 371 13.96 30.54 -29.89
CA VAL A 371 15.18 29.74 -29.65
C VAL A 371 15.51 29.83 -28.16
N THR A 372 15.28 28.73 -27.43
CA THR A 372 15.72 28.53 -26.04
C THR A 372 16.43 27.19 -25.94
N GLU A 373 17.44 27.05 -25.09
CA GLU A 373 18.31 25.85 -24.96
C GLU A 373 17.56 24.52 -24.70
N ILE A 374 16.28 24.57 -24.30
CA ILE A 374 15.42 23.38 -24.08
C ILE A 374 14.10 23.54 -24.85
N ASN A 375 14.16 23.79 -26.16
CA ASN A 375 12.96 23.75 -27.01
C ASN A 375 12.89 22.43 -27.79
N LYS A 376 12.08 21.48 -27.30
CA LYS A 376 11.84 20.17 -27.94
C LYS A 376 11.23 20.24 -29.36
N PHE A 377 10.83 21.44 -29.80
CA PHE A 377 10.25 21.71 -31.11
C PHE A 377 11.17 22.54 -32.02
N ALA A 378 12.40 22.86 -31.59
CA ALA A 378 13.30 23.75 -32.34
C ALA A 378 13.58 23.25 -33.77
N ASP A 379 13.65 21.93 -33.95
CA ASP A 379 13.97 21.30 -35.22
C ASP A 379 12.73 20.80 -35.99
N LYS A 380 11.51 20.96 -35.43
CA LYS A 380 10.27 20.42 -36.03
C LYS A 380 9.49 21.51 -36.75
N ILE A 381 9.05 21.20 -37.97
CA ILE A 381 8.09 22.05 -38.69
C ILE A 381 6.66 21.81 -38.18
N GLU A 382 5.78 22.80 -38.34
CA GLU A 382 4.39 22.73 -37.87
C GLU A 382 3.63 21.49 -38.38
N GLU A 383 3.80 21.14 -39.65
CA GLU A 383 3.19 19.95 -40.24
C GLU A 383 3.64 18.65 -39.56
N GLU A 384 4.89 18.58 -39.10
CA GLU A 384 5.45 17.43 -38.41
C GLU A 384 4.82 17.27 -37.02
N VAL A 385 4.73 18.36 -36.24
CA VAL A 385 4.10 18.36 -34.92
C VAL A 385 2.61 18.00 -35.03
N LEU A 386 1.88 18.59 -35.97
CA LEU A 386 0.46 18.29 -36.18
C LEU A 386 0.25 16.83 -36.65
N SER A 387 1.14 16.31 -37.49
CA SER A 387 1.13 14.91 -37.92
C SER A 387 1.39 13.94 -36.76
N GLU A 388 2.31 14.28 -35.84
CA GLU A 388 2.56 13.50 -34.63
C GLU A 388 1.34 13.47 -33.71
N LEU A 389 0.73 14.62 -33.42
CA LEU A 389 -0.49 14.70 -32.61
C LEU A 389 -1.65 13.92 -33.25
N LYS A 390 -1.76 13.97 -34.59
CA LYS A 390 -2.75 13.16 -35.32
C LYS A 390 -2.49 11.67 -35.17
N ARG A 391 -1.23 11.25 -35.29
CA ARG A 391 -0.82 9.86 -35.11
C ARG A 391 -1.11 9.37 -33.69
N GLU A 392 -0.89 10.20 -32.68
CA GLU A 392 -1.21 9.89 -31.30
C GLU A 392 -2.72 9.69 -31.10
N LEU A 393 -3.55 10.60 -31.63
CA LEU A 393 -5.01 10.44 -31.64
C LEU A 393 -5.46 9.16 -32.35
N ASP A 394 -4.91 8.86 -33.52
CA ASP A 394 -5.28 7.68 -34.28
C ASP A 394 -4.80 6.38 -33.62
N TYR A 395 -3.62 6.40 -33.00
CA TYR A 395 -3.09 5.27 -32.22
C TYR A 395 -4.02 4.92 -31.05
N VAL A 396 -4.39 5.92 -30.26
CA VAL A 396 -5.26 5.73 -29.09
C VAL A 396 -6.66 5.27 -29.50
N ARG A 397 -7.17 5.72 -30.65
CA ARG A 397 -8.45 5.24 -31.21
C ARG A 397 -8.41 3.76 -31.59
N ARG A 398 -7.27 3.26 -32.07
CA ARG A 398 -7.08 1.81 -32.31
C ARG A 398 -7.05 1.01 -31.01
N TYR A 399 -6.65 1.64 -29.91
CA TYR A 399 -6.64 1.06 -28.57
C TYR A 399 -8.01 1.05 -27.86
N GLY A 400 -9.07 1.56 -28.52
CA GLY A 400 -10.45 1.46 -28.05
C GLY A 400 -11.06 2.73 -27.44
N TYR A 401 -10.30 3.83 -27.37
CA TYR A 401 -10.81 5.10 -26.87
C TYR A 401 -11.39 5.96 -28.00
N THR A 402 -12.66 6.34 -27.90
CA THR A 402 -13.28 7.20 -28.92
C THR A 402 -13.00 8.68 -28.66
N LEU A 403 -13.05 9.50 -29.71
CA LEU A 403 -12.96 10.96 -29.57
C LEU A 403 -14.07 11.51 -28.65
N LYS A 404 -15.23 10.86 -28.60
CA LYS A 404 -16.32 11.24 -27.68
C LYS A 404 -15.93 10.97 -26.22
N ASP A 405 -15.27 9.85 -25.95
CA ASP A 405 -14.79 9.51 -24.60
C ASP A 405 -13.70 10.49 -24.16
N MET A 406 -12.78 10.83 -25.06
CA MET A 406 -11.74 11.83 -24.83
C MET A 406 -12.33 13.20 -24.44
N ILE A 407 -13.29 13.72 -25.23
CA ILE A 407 -13.95 15.00 -24.95
C ILE A 407 -14.76 14.93 -23.66
N LYS A 408 -15.50 13.84 -23.44
CA LYS A 408 -16.31 13.64 -22.23
C LYS A 408 -15.44 13.34 -21.00
N GLY A 409 -14.19 12.96 -21.17
CA GLY A 409 -13.24 12.71 -20.10
C GLY A 409 -12.40 13.91 -19.69
N ILE A 410 -12.42 15.00 -20.46
CA ILE A 410 -11.46 16.11 -20.30
C ILE A 410 -11.49 16.72 -18.90
N TRP A 411 -12.66 16.85 -18.27
CA TRP A 411 -12.77 17.40 -16.91
C TRP A 411 -12.29 16.44 -15.82
N LEU A 412 -12.08 15.16 -16.14
CA LEU A 412 -11.56 14.16 -15.21
C LEU A 412 -10.05 13.93 -15.39
N SER A 413 -9.38 14.63 -16.31
CA SER A 413 -7.98 14.40 -16.65
C SER A 413 -7.03 14.61 -15.46
N ASP A 414 -7.25 15.67 -14.69
CA ASP A 414 -6.46 16.01 -13.49
C ASP A 414 -7.20 15.81 -12.17
N TRP A 415 -8.50 15.49 -12.24
CA TRP A 415 -9.29 15.14 -11.07
C TRP A 415 -8.72 13.87 -10.40
N PRO A 416 -8.62 13.82 -9.05
CA PRO A 416 -9.14 14.78 -8.06
C PRO A 416 -8.15 15.86 -7.60
N HIS A 417 -6.96 15.99 -8.19
CA HIS A 417 -6.00 17.02 -7.75
C HIS A 417 -6.49 18.42 -8.10
N ASN A 418 -7.17 18.55 -9.24
CA ASN A 418 -7.78 19.79 -9.68
C ASN A 418 -9.16 19.55 -10.29
N ILE A 419 -10.06 20.53 -10.17
CA ILE A 419 -11.41 20.53 -10.75
C ILE A 419 -11.44 21.09 -12.18
N VAL A 420 -10.27 21.45 -12.72
CA VAL A 420 -10.08 21.90 -14.10
C VAL A 420 -9.04 21.01 -14.79
N PRO A 421 -9.07 20.88 -16.14
CA PRO A 421 -8.08 20.10 -16.88
C PRO A 421 -6.66 20.66 -16.70
N ARG A 422 -5.65 19.79 -16.77
CA ARG A 422 -4.25 20.12 -16.47
C ARG A 422 -3.67 21.18 -17.39
N PHE A 423 -4.00 21.15 -18.68
CA PHE A 423 -3.52 22.19 -19.62
C PHE A 423 -3.96 23.60 -19.21
N THR A 424 -5.05 23.74 -18.46
CA THR A 424 -5.56 25.06 -18.06
C THR A 424 -4.62 25.75 -17.05
N ASP A 425 -3.87 25.00 -16.24
CA ASP A 425 -2.92 25.56 -15.26
C ASP A 425 -1.83 26.41 -15.91
N PHE A 426 -1.48 26.11 -17.16
CA PHE A 426 -0.40 26.79 -17.88
C PHE A 426 -0.90 27.84 -18.87
N TYR A 427 -2.10 27.65 -19.44
CA TYR A 427 -2.56 28.44 -20.59
C TYR A 427 -3.84 29.23 -20.33
N TYR A 428 -4.50 29.06 -19.18
CA TYR A 428 -5.66 29.86 -18.83
C TYR A 428 -5.25 31.29 -18.48
N VAL A 429 -5.54 32.22 -19.38
CA VAL A 429 -5.26 33.65 -19.20
C VAL A 429 -6.39 34.27 -18.36
N LYS A 430 -6.04 35.13 -17.40
CA LYS A 430 -6.99 35.84 -16.50
C LYS A 430 -8.12 36.60 -17.23
N ASP A 431 -7.98 36.88 -18.52
CA ASP A 431 -8.98 37.55 -19.35
C ASP A 431 -10.14 36.64 -19.77
N PHE A 432 -9.99 35.32 -19.71
CA PHE A 432 -11.10 34.39 -19.89
C PHE A 432 -11.97 34.39 -18.63
N ARG A 433 -13.17 34.98 -18.69
CA ARG A 433 -14.10 34.98 -17.54
C ARG A 433 -14.81 33.65 -17.30
N ASP A 434 -14.77 32.74 -18.26
CA ASP A 434 -15.46 31.45 -18.20
C ASP A 434 -14.53 30.30 -18.62
N ILE A 435 -14.17 29.47 -17.65
CA ILE A 435 -13.29 28.30 -17.84
C ILE A 435 -13.91 27.26 -18.78
N VAL A 436 -15.23 27.12 -18.81
CA VAL A 436 -15.90 26.15 -19.70
C VAL A 436 -15.79 26.61 -21.15
N VAL A 437 -15.94 27.92 -21.39
CA VAL A 437 -15.73 28.50 -22.73
C VAL A 437 -14.29 28.33 -23.16
N PHE A 438 -13.33 28.60 -22.28
CA PHE A 438 -11.91 28.40 -22.56
C PHE A 438 -11.62 26.95 -22.97
N VAL A 439 -12.03 25.97 -22.17
CA VAL A 439 -11.81 24.55 -22.45
C VAL A 439 -12.45 24.14 -23.78
N LYS A 440 -13.67 24.61 -24.10
CA LYS A 440 -14.33 24.33 -25.37
C LYS A 440 -13.51 24.84 -26.55
N GLU A 441 -13.09 26.10 -26.52
CA GLU A 441 -12.33 26.71 -27.61
C GLU A 441 -10.95 26.06 -27.77
N SER A 442 -10.25 25.74 -26.66
CA SER A 442 -8.98 25.02 -26.71
C SER A 442 -9.09 23.64 -27.37
N ILE A 443 -10.15 22.88 -27.07
CA ILE A 443 -10.38 21.58 -27.72
C ILE A 443 -10.68 21.76 -29.21
N LYS A 444 -11.57 22.70 -29.58
CA LYS A 444 -11.93 22.95 -30.99
C LYS A 444 -10.70 23.35 -31.80
N GLU A 445 -9.95 24.34 -31.32
CA GLU A 445 -8.75 24.86 -31.95
C GLU A 445 -7.74 23.72 -32.21
N THR A 446 -7.47 22.91 -31.18
CA THR A 446 -6.52 21.80 -31.28
C THR A 446 -7.00 20.75 -32.29
N LEU A 447 -8.27 20.33 -32.23
CA LEU A 447 -8.80 19.30 -33.13
C LEU A 447 -8.87 19.78 -34.59
N GLU A 448 -9.21 21.04 -34.82
CA GLU A 448 -9.21 21.66 -36.15
C GLU A 448 -7.80 21.73 -36.73
N ALA A 449 -6.80 22.16 -35.92
CA ALA A 449 -5.41 22.21 -36.33
C ALA A 449 -4.86 20.82 -36.73
N VAL A 450 -5.26 19.77 -36.00
CA VAL A 450 -4.86 18.38 -36.28
C VAL A 450 -5.69 17.75 -37.42
N GLY A 451 -6.68 18.47 -37.96
CA GLY A 451 -7.53 18.02 -39.06
C GLY A 451 -8.52 16.92 -38.66
N VAL A 452 -9.02 16.96 -37.43
CA VAL A 452 -9.98 16.00 -36.87
C VAL A 452 -11.37 16.62 -36.83
N LYS A 453 -12.36 15.90 -37.38
CA LYS A 453 -13.74 16.38 -37.42
C LYS A 453 -14.38 16.39 -36.03
N ILE A 454 -14.82 17.56 -35.60
CA ILE A 454 -15.50 17.78 -34.31
C ILE A 454 -16.88 17.09 -34.32
N PRO A 455 -17.24 16.34 -33.25
CA PRO A 455 -18.56 15.71 -33.14
C PRO A 455 -19.71 16.74 -33.11
N ARG A 456 -20.86 16.43 -33.73
CA ARG A 456 -22.05 17.31 -33.74
C ARG A 456 -22.59 17.65 -32.34
N ASN A 457 -22.38 16.76 -31.37
CA ASN A 457 -22.83 16.92 -29.98
C ASN A 457 -21.71 17.43 -29.06
N PHE A 458 -20.70 18.11 -29.60
CA PHE A 458 -19.52 18.58 -28.87
C PHE A 458 -19.87 19.38 -27.60
N ASP A 459 -20.71 20.41 -27.73
CA ASP A 459 -21.03 21.28 -26.60
C ASP A 459 -21.73 20.53 -25.46
N ALA A 460 -22.57 19.55 -25.80
CA ALA A 460 -23.21 18.69 -24.81
C ALA A 460 -22.17 17.80 -24.10
N LEU A 461 -21.24 17.17 -24.84
CA LEU A 461 -20.21 16.32 -24.26
C LEU A 461 -19.33 17.05 -23.23
N VAL A 462 -18.93 18.30 -23.54
CA VAL A 462 -18.10 19.10 -22.62
C VAL A 462 -18.89 19.54 -21.39
N ASN A 463 -20.16 19.96 -21.55
CA ASN A 463 -20.97 20.40 -20.42
C ASN A 463 -21.39 19.25 -19.51
N ASP A 464 -21.82 18.11 -20.09
CA ASP A 464 -22.19 16.92 -19.33
C ASP A 464 -21.00 16.39 -18.52
N SER A 465 -19.80 16.47 -19.09
CA SER A 465 -18.55 16.10 -18.41
C SER A 465 -18.22 17.05 -17.24
N TYR A 466 -18.44 18.35 -17.41
CA TYR A 466 -18.27 19.33 -16.34
C TYR A 466 -19.23 19.08 -15.17
N ILE A 467 -20.49 18.76 -15.46
CA ILE A 467 -21.49 18.39 -14.44
C ILE A 467 -21.07 17.11 -13.72
N LEU A 468 -20.67 16.08 -14.47
CA LEU A 468 -20.21 14.81 -13.89
C LEU A 468 -19.01 15.02 -12.96
N MET A 469 -18.04 15.84 -13.35
CA MET A 469 -16.88 16.15 -12.51
C MET A 469 -17.31 16.81 -11.19
N LYS A 470 -18.24 17.78 -11.23
CA LYS A 470 -18.77 18.43 -10.01
C LYS A 470 -19.46 17.43 -9.09
N GLU A 471 -20.30 16.56 -9.63
CA GLU A 471 -20.99 15.52 -8.85
C GLU A 471 -19.98 14.58 -8.17
N LEU A 472 -18.92 14.18 -8.88
CA LEU A 472 -17.87 13.35 -8.32
C LEU A 472 -17.05 14.08 -7.24
N ASP A 473 -16.75 15.37 -7.45
CA ASP A 473 -16.03 16.17 -6.48
C ASP A 473 -16.82 16.36 -5.18
N GLU A 474 -18.12 16.66 -5.28
CA GLU A 474 -19.01 16.77 -4.11
C GLU A 474 -19.07 15.46 -3.31
N LEU A 475 -19.15 14.31 -4.01
CA LEU A 475 -19.12 12.99 -3.38
C LEU A 475 -17.77 12.72 -2.68
N LEU A 476 -16.65 13.05 -3.34
CA LEU A 476 -15.32 12.89 -2.76
C LEU A 476 -15.12 13.77 -1.52
N GLN A 477 -15.56 15.02 -1.56
CA GLN A 477 -15.53 15.92 -0.42
C GLN A 477 -16.33 15.35 0.76
N LYS A 478 -17.49 14.74 0.50
CA LYS A 478 -18.31 14.08 1.52
C LYS A 478 -17.58 12.90 2.15
N ASP A 479 -16.94 12.05 1.34
CA ASP A 479 -16.16 10.91 1.83
C ASP A 479 -14.94 11.36 2.64
N ASN A 480 -14.20 12.37 2.18
CA ASN A 480 -13.06 12.95 2.91
C ASN A 480 -13.48 13.49 4.28
N ARG A 481 -14.65 14.13 4.39
CA ARG A 481 -15.18 14.57 5.69
C ARG A 481 -15.51 13.40 6.61
N ARG A 482 -16.03 12.28 6.08
CA ARG A 482 -16.28 11.06 6.86
C ARG A 482 -14.98 10.50 7.42
N VAL A 483 -13.94 10.38 6.59
CA VAL A 483 -12.60 9.94 7.01
C VAL A 483 -12.05 10.83 8.13
N LEU A 484 -12.08 12.16 7.94
CA LEU A 484 -11.59 13.12 8.94
C LEU A 484 -12.37 13.07 10.26
N THR A 485 -13.68 12.81 10.19
CA THR A 485 -14.52 12.70 11.38
C THR A 485 -14.19 11.44 12.16
N ALA A 486 -14.08 10.29 11.48
CA ALA A 486 -13.69 9.02 12.11
C ALA A 486 -12.31 9.13 12.78
N LEU A 487 -11.34 9.77 12.12
CA LEU A 487 -10.01 10.01 12.70
C LEU A 487 -10.08 10.90 13.96
N ARG A 488 -10.92 11.94 13.96
CA ARG A 488 -11.11 12.82 15.13
C ARG A 488 -11.78 12.08 16.29
N GLU A 489 -12.75 11.21 16.02
CA GLU A 489 -13.43 10.42 17.05
C GLU A 489 -12.49 9.41 17.70
N VAL A 490 -11.62 8.76 16.93
CA VAL A 490 -10.55 7.90 17.46
C VAL A 490 -9.61 8.69 18.37
N LEU A 491 -9.19 9.88 17.95
CA LEU A 491 -8.29 10.75 18.72
C LEU A 491 -8.96 11.37 19.98
N GLN A 492 -10.29 11.52 19.99
CA GLN A 492 -11.03 12.07 21.13
C GLN A 492 -11.43 11.02 22.17
N ASN A 493 -11.64 9.77 21.75
CA ASN A 493 -11.93 8.65 22.66
C ASN A 493 -10.69 8.13 23.42
N GLU A 494 -9.53 8.75 23.20
CA GLU A 494 -8.27 8.49 23.94
C GLU A 494 -7.92 9.59 24.97
N ARG A 495 -8.82 10.55 25.23
CA ARG A 495 -8.77 11.44 26.41
C ARG A 495 -9.67 10.92 27.52
#